data_AF-Q7P1P1-F1
#
_entry.id   AF-Q7P1P1-F1
#
_cell.length_a   1.000
_cell.length_b   1.000
_cell.length_c   1.000
_cell.angle_alpha   90.00
_cell.angle_beta   90.00
_cell.angle_gamma   90.00
#
_symmetry.space_group_name_H-M   'P 1'
#
loop_
_entity.id
_entity.type
_entity.pdbx_description
1 polymer ?
#
loop_
_entity_poly.entity_id
_entity_poly.type
_entity_poly.pdbx_seq_one_letter_code
_entity_poly.pdbx_strand_id
1 'polypeptide(L)'
;MKSIAILGLAAMLALPAQAADPLPAFHGDSRQSSVSGLSSGAFMAAQYQVAFSASVVGAGVVAGGPYYCAQGSLAGTAACMAGPPPQPSLLLAGAKQFAAAGQIDPLADLAKRRIYLFSGTQDNTVRTPVVDAAASFFQLAGVPAAQLAYQKQLPAGHAQITPSFGNNCGATASPYLNHCTWQGQGYDQAGLILKHIYGALQPKPQTTSGKLLSFDQTPYAAAGSSLAAEGYVYVPRACFAGQACKVHIALHGCQQYAGKVGDAFYAHAGYNEWADDNRIIVLYPQTTTSAANPQGCWDWFGYTGPAYAWKTGLQMRALKAMADRLVSAP
;
A
#
# COMPACT_ATOMS: atom_id res chain seq x y z
N MET A 1 -3.88 73.71 -4.74
CA MET A 1 -4.17 72.58 -5.66
C MET A 1 -3.80 71.30 -4.94
N LYS A 2 -4.77 70.51 -4.48
CA LYS A 2 -4.54 69.26 -3.74
C LYS A 2 -4.76 68.08 -4.69
N SER A 3 -3.70 67.31 -4.93
CA SER A 3 -3.70 66.12 -5.78
C SER A 3 -4.44 64.97 -5.10
N ILE A 4 -5.40 64.38 -5.81
CA ILE A 4 -6.13 63.17 -5.40
C ILE A 4 -5.36 61.97 -5.97
N ALA A 5 -4.79 61.14 -5.10
CA ALA A 5 -4.18 59.88 -5.47
C ALA A 5 -5.27 58.80 -5.59
N ILE A 6 -5.41 58.22 -6.77
CA ILE A 6 -6.32 57.09 -7.05
C ILE A 6 -5.57 55.81 -6.67
N LEU A 7 -5.98 55.15 -5.58
CA LEU A 7 -5.55 53.78 -5.29
C LEU A 7 -6.32 52.81 -6.21
N GLY A 8 -5.60 52.19 -7.14
CA GLY A 8 -6.12 51.09 -7.96
C GLY A 8 -6.17 49.81 -7.14
N LEU A 9 -7.37 49.24 -7.00
CA LEU A 9 -7.60 47.94 -6.38
C LEU A 9 -7.24 46.84 -7.40
N ALA A 10 -6.11 46.16 -7.21
CA ALA A 10 -5.74 45.00 -8.02
C ALA A 10 -6.55 43.77 -7.57
N ALA A 11 -7.57 43.41 -8.35
CA ALA A 11 -8.31 42.16 -8.15
C ALA A 11 -7.42 40.97 -8.55
N MET A 12 -6.97 40.18 -7.57
CA MET A 12 -6.35 38.88 -7.83
C MET A 12 -7.43 37.90 -8.27
N LEU A 13 -7.47 37.59 -9.56
CA LEU A 13 -8.30 36.52 -10.11
C LEU A 13 -7.74 35.18 -9.60
N ALA A 14 -8.43 34.53 -8.66
CA ALA A 14 -8.14 33.16 -8.28
C ALA A 14 -8.49 32.25 -9.46
N LEU A 15 -7.48 31.62 -10.07
CA LEU A 15 -7.69 30.56 -11.05
C LEU A 15 -8.40 29.39 -10.35
N PRO A 16 -9.44 28.80 -10.95
CA PRO A 16 -10.09 27.62 -10.38
C PRO A 16 -9.07 26.48 -10.32
N ALA A 17 -8.95 25.84 -9.17
CA ALA A 17 -8.20 24.60 -9.05
C ALA A 17 -8.84 23.57 -9.98
N GLN A 18 -8.11 23.15 -11.01
CA GLN A 18 -8.58 22.13 -11.93
C GLN A 18 -8.63 20.80 -11.17
N ALA A 19 -9.81 20.18 -11.13
CA ALA A 19 -9.96 18.85 -10.54
C ALA A 19 -9.06 17.86 -11.28
N ALA A 20 -8.44 16.93 -10.54
CA ALA A 20 -7.61 15.89 -11.13
C ALA A 20 -8.39 15.07 -12.16
N ASP A 21 -7.69 14.54 -13.17
CA ASP A 21 -8.33 13.76 -14.23
C ASP A 21 -8.91 12.43 -13.68
N PRO A 22 -9.94 11.84 -14.31
CA PRO A 22 -10.43 10.51 -13.92
C PRO A 22 -9.34 9.44 -14.03
N LEU A 23 -9.43 8.40 -13.20
CA LEU A 23 -8.50 7.25 -13.27
C LEU A 23 -8.55 6.59 -14.67
N PRO A 24 -7.43 6.56 -15.41
CA PRO A 24 -7.37 5.95 -16.73
C PRO A 24 -7.61 4.44 -16.69
N ALA A 25 -7.86 3.85 -17.86
CA ALA A 25 -7.96 2.40 -18.04
C ALA A 25 -7.03 1.95 -19.17
N PHE A 26 -6.40 0.80 -18.98
CA PHE A 26 -5.47 0.17 -19.91
C PHE A 26 -5.86 -1.29 -20.12
N HIS A 27 -5.25 -1.91 -21.14
CA HIS A 27 -5.41 -3.33 -21.42
C HIS A 27 -4.66 -4.15 -20.35
N GLY A 28 -5.27 -5.18 -19.77
CA GLY A 28 -4.65 -6.02 -18.75
C GLY A 28 -5.54 -7.13 -18.19
N ASP A 29 -5.09 -7.76 -17.10
CA ASP A 29 -5.87 -8.77 -16.36
C ASP A 29 -5.94 -8.42 -14.88
N SER A 30 -7.14 -8.13 -14.38
CA SER A 30 -7.41 -7.80 -12.98
C SER A 30 -7.03 -8.92 -12.00
N ARG A 31 -6.93 -10.17 -12.47
CA ARG A 31 -6.51 -11.34 -11.68
C ARG A 31 -5.00 -11.51 -11.58
N GLN A 32 -4.23 -10.60 -12.17
CA GLN A 32 -2.78 -10.53 -12.05
C GLN A 32 -2.34 -9.40 -11.11
N SER A 33 -3.27 -8.85 -10.33
CA SER A 33 -3.00 -7.75 -9.41
C SER A 33 -2.21 -8.21 -8.18
N SER A 34 -1.42 -7.32 -7.58
CA SER A 34 -0.78 -7.55 -6.29
C SER A 34 -0.81 -6.29 -5.42
N VAL A 35 -0.45 -6.42 -4.15
CA VAL A 35 -0.47 -5.30 -3.19
C VAL A 35 0.76 -5.31 -2.30
N SER A 36 1.26 -4.16 -1.88
CA SER A 36 2.19 -4.08 -0.77
C SER A 36 1.93 -2.84 0.05
N GLY A 37 2.53 -2.76 1.23
CA GLY A 37 2.54 -1.51 1.96
C GLY A 37 3.45 -1.51 3.16
N LEU A 38 3.57 -0.34 3.77
CA LEU A 38 4.27 -0.08 5.03
C LEU A 38 3.25 0.14 6.16
N SER A 39 3.53 -0.34 7.38
CA SER A 39 2.77 0.05 8.58
C SER A 39 1.27 -0.24 8.45
N SER A 40 0.38 0.74 8.64
CA SER A 40 -1.06 0.58 8.37
C SER A 40 -1.36 0.13 6.93
N GLY A 41 -0.57 0.58 5.95
CA GLY A 41 -0.62 0.09 4.57
C GLY A 41 -0.23 -1.38 4.45
N ALA A 42 0.67 -1.88 5.30
CA ALA A 42 1.04 -3.30 5.37
C ALA A 42 -0.06 -4.16 6.00
N PHE A 43 -0.73 -3.66 7.06
CA PHE A 43 -1.94 -4.30 7.59
C PHE A 43 -3.06 -4.35 6.54
N MET A 44 -3.27 -3.25 5.82
CA MET A 44 -4.23 -3.19 4.71
C MET A 44 -3.83 -4.13 3.57
N ALA A 45 -2.54 -4.24 3.23
CA ALA A 45 -2.06 -5.20 2.23
C ALA A 45 -2.35 -6.65 2.63
N ALA A 46 -2.16 -7.00 3.91
CA ALA A 46 -2.53 -8.32 4.43
C ALA A 46 -4.06 -8.55 4.39
N GLN A 47 -4.86 -7.54 4.75
CA GLN A 47 -6.33 -7.56 4.59
C GLN A 47 -6.74 -7.79 3.14
N TYR A 48 -6.18 -7.01 2.22
CA TYR A 48 -6.49 -7.06 0.81
C TYR A 48 -6.11 -8.41 0.19
N GLN A 49 -4.94 -8.95 0.55
CA GLN A 49 -4.50 -10.26 0.10
C GLN A 49 -5.42 -11.40 0.57
N VAL A 50 -5.90 -11.36 1.82
CA VAL A 50 -6.80 -12.39 2.35
C VAL A 50 -8.20 -12.23 1.76
N ALA A 51 -8.71 -11.00 1.69
CA ALA A 51 -10.07 -10.73 1.22
C ALA A 51 -10.27 -11.01 -0.27
N PHE A 52 -9.26 -10.73 -1.09
CA PHE A 52 -9.31 -10.85 -2.55
C PHE A 52 -8.30 -11.86 -3.10
N SER A 53 -8.01 -12.92 -2.34
CA SER A 53 -7.00 -13.94 -2.66
C SER A 53 -7.25 -14.66 -4.00
N ALA A 54 -8.45 -14.61 -4.58
CA ALA A 54 -8.72 -15.17 -5.90
C ALA A 54 -8.04 -14.36 -7.02
N SER A 55 -8.05 -13.03 -6.91
CA SER A 55 -7.51 -12.09 -7.93
C SER A 55 -6.16 -11.45 -7.57
N VAL A 56 -5.73 -11.55 -6.31
CA VAL A 56 -4.49 -10.95 -5.82
C VAL A 56 -3.40 -12.03 -5.74
N VAL A 57 -2.40 -11.96 -6.63
CA VAL A 57 -1.40 -13.02 -6.81
C VAL A 57 -0.31 -13.06 -5.75
N GLY A 58 -0.14 -11.97 -5.01
CA GLY A 58 0.82 -11.91 -3.91
C GLY A 58 0.82 -10.56 -3.20
N ALA A 59 1.46 -10.52 -2.03
CA ALA A 59 1.51 -9.34 -1.21
C ALA A 59 2.86 -9.08 -0.52
N GLY A 60 3.20 -7.81 -0.33
CA GLY A 60 4.31 -7.34 0.51
C GLY A 60 3.82 -6.72 1.81
N VAL A 61 4.24 -7.26 2.95
CA VAL A 61 3.88 -6.78 4.30
C VAL A 61 5.14 -6.24 4.98
N VAL A 62 5.37 -4.93 4.89
CA VAL A 62 6.54 -4.25 5.46
C VAL A 62 6.17 -3.60 6.79
N ALA A 63 6.74 -4.10 7.89
CA ALA A 63 6.43 -3.62 9.25
C ALA A 63 4.91 -3.55 9.53
N GLY A 64 4.19 -4.60 9.15
CA GLY A 64 2.76 -4.79 9.40
C GLY A 64 2.48 -5.96 10.33
N GLY A 65 1.25 -6.45 10.34
CA GLY A 65 0.85 -7.57 11.18
C GLY A 65 -0.18 -8.50 10.54
N PRO A 66 -0.65 -9.51 11.29
CA PRO A 66 -1.55 -10.51 10.76
C PRO A 66 -2.91 -9.91 10.38
N TYR A 67 -3.60 -10.59 9.47
CA TYR A 67 -4.98 -10.28 9.12
C TYR A 67 -5.86 -10.17 10.38
N TYR A 68 -6.70 -9.13 10.44
CA TYR A 68 -7.68 -8.94 11.52
C TYR A 68 -7.07 -8.76 12.92
N CYS A 69 -5.78 -8.37 13.01
CA CYS A 69 -5.06 -8.30 14.29
C CYS A 69 -5.76 -7.45 15.35
N ALA A 70 -6.16 -6.21 15.02
CA ALA A 70 -6.78 -5.30 15.99
C ALA A 70 -8.26 -5.63 16.29
N GLN A 71 -8.84 -6.63 15.61
CA GLN A 71 -10.20 -7.13 15.81
C GLN A 71 -11.28 -6.03 15.85
N GLY A 72 -11.13 -5.00 15.01
CA GLY A 72 -12.07 -3.88 14.90
C GLY A 72 -12.04 -2.91 16.08
N SER A 73 -10.95 -2.85 16.84
CA SER A 73 -10.82 -1.98 18.00
C SER A 73 -9.54 -1.16 18.00
N LEU A 74 -9.67 0.15 18.25
CA LEU A 74 -8.53 1.04 18.51
C LEU A 74 -7.68 0.53 19.69
N ALA A 75 -8.30 0.00 20.74
CA ALA A 75 -7.56 -0.55 21.88
C ALA A 75 -6.71 -1.78 21.50
N GLY A 76 -7.14 -2.55 20.49
CA GLY A 76 -6.40 -3.71 19.96
C GLY A 76 -5.11 -3.33 19.23
N THR A 77 -4.97 -2.07 18.79
CA THR A 77 -3.80 -1.60 18.02
C THR A 77 -2.49 -1.74 18.79
N ALA A 78 -2.49 -1.48 20.11
CA ALA A 78 -1.29 -1.53 20.93
C ALA A 78 -0.65 -2.93 20.95
N ALA A 79 -1.47 -3.98 21.13
CA ALA A 79 -1.05 -5.37 21.06
C ALA A 79 -0.49 -5.73 19.67
N CYS A 80 -1.07 -5.14 18.62
CA CYS A 80 -0.66 -5.32 17.24
C CYS A 80 0.47 -4.39 16.79
N MET A 81 1.10 -3.64 17.69
CA MET A 81 2.24 -2.77 17.40
C MET A 81 3.44 -3.14 18.28
N ALA A 82 3.25 -3.06 19.59
CA ALA A 82 4.31 -3.28 20.58
C ALA A 82 4.29 -4.69 21.22
N GLY A 83 3.19 -5.43 21.03
CA GLY A 83 3.06 -6.82 21.45
C GLY A 83 2.55 -7.04 22.89
N PRO A 84 2.18 -8.30 23.22
CA PRO A 84 2.06 -9.43 22.31
C PRO A 84 0.76 -9.36 21.46
N PRO A 85 0.79 -9.66 20.15
CA PRO A 85 -0.41 -9.70 19.31
C PRO A 85 -1.29 -10.92 19.64
N PRO A 86 -2.57 -10.93 19.22
CA PRO A 86 -3.41 -12.12 19.32
C PRO A 86 -2.79 -13.33 18.62
N GLN A 87 -3.10 -14.52 19.11
CA GLN A 87 -2.57 -15.76 18.55
C GLN A 87 -3.01 -15.93 17.09
N PRO A 88 -2.09 -16.24 16.16
CA PRO A 88 -2.40 -16.41 14.74
C PRO A 88 -3.51 -17.44 14.45
N SER A 89 -3.62 -18.49 15.27
CA SER A 89 -4.67 -19.50 15.15
C SER A 89 -6.08 -18.96 15.44
N LEU A 90 -6.21 -18.02 16.38
CA LEU A 90 -7.48 -17.34 16.67
C LEU A 90 -7.87 -16.40 15.53
N LEU A 91 -6.90 -15.65 14.99
CA LEU A 91 -7.11 -14.79 13.83
C LEU A 91 -7.51 -15.60 12.60
N LEU A 92 -6.90 -16.76 12.38
CA LEU A 92 -7.27 -17.70 11.33
C LEU A 92 -8.69 -18.26 11.52
N ALA A 93 -9.11 -18.54 12.76
CA ALA A 93 -10.49 -18.97 13.03
C ALA A 93 -11.51 -17.89 12.60
N GLY A 94 -11.23 -16.62 12.90
CA GLY A 94 -12.04 -15.50 12.39
C GLY A 94 -12.05 -15.42 10.86
N ALA A 95 -10.90 -15.54 10.21
CA ALA A 95 -10.82 -15.57 8.75
C ALA A 95 -11.64 -16.73 8.14
N LYS A 96 -11.61 -17.93 8.75
CA LYS A 96 -12.43 -19.06 8.32
C LYS A 96 -13.93 -18.77 8.41
N GLN A 97 -14.38 -18.08 9.46
CA GLN A 97 -15.78 -17.66 9.59
C GLN A 97 -16.16 -16.64 8.51
N PHE A 98 -15.30 -15.65 8.24
CA PHE A 98 -15.54 -14.67 7.18
C PHE A 98 -15.58 -15.32 5.79
N ALA A 99 -14.73 -16.31 5.53
CA ALA A 99 -14.74 -17.06 4.28
C ALA A 99 -16.03 -17.90 4.13
N ALA A 100 -16.45 -18.58 5.20
CA ALA A 100 -17.71 -19.34 5.22
C ALA A 100 -18.93 -18.44 5.01
N ALA A 101 -18.88 -17.18 5.47
CA ALA A 101 -19.90 -16.17 5.26
C ALA A 101 -19.80 -15.46 3.89
N GLY A 102 -18.84 -15.81 3.04
CA GLY A 102 -18.62 -15.18 1.73
C GLY A 102 -18.09 -13.73 1.78
N GLN A 103 -17.63 -13.28 2.95
CA GLN A 103 -17.12 -11.92 3.17
C GLN A 103 -15.68 -11.72 2.64
N ILE A 104 -14.94 -12.82 2.52
CA ILE A 104 -13.61 -12.91 1.91
C ILE A 104 -13.55 -14.10 0.94
N ASP A 105 -12.52 -14.16 0.10
CA ASP A 105 -12.27 -15.33 -0.75
C ASP A 105 -11.95 -16.59 0.08
N PRO A 106 -12.14 -17.80 -0.51
CA PRO A 106 -11.72 -19.04 0.13
C PRO A 106 -10.23 -19.01 0.51
N LEU A 107 -9.91 -19.36 1.76
CA LEU A 107 -8.53 -19.37 2.23
C LEU A 107 -7.63 -20.35 1.46
N ALA A 108 -8.21 -21.37 0.82
CA ALA A 108 -7.49 -22.30 -0.05
C ALA A 108 -6.76 -21.60 -1.21
N ASP A 109 -7.24 -20.44 -1.65
CA ASP A 109 -6.56 -19.66 -2.69
C ASP A 109 -5.21 -19.11 -2.24
N LEU A 110 -4.97 -18.95 -0.93
CA LEU A 110 -3.70 -18.47 -0.38
C LEU A 110 -2.54 -19.45 -0.62
N ALA A 111 -2.81 -20.74 -0.78
CA ALA A 111 -1.78 -21.74 -1.06
C ALA A 111 -1.04 -21.53 -2.40
N LYS A 112 -1.59 -20.68 -3.27
CA LYS A 112 -1.02 -20.32 -4.58
C LYS A 112 -0.40 -18.91 -4.59
N ARG A 113 -0.41 -18.20 -3.45
CA ARG A 113 -0.03 -16.78 -3.36
C ARG A 113 1.32 -16.62 -2.71
N ARG A 114 2.05 -15.62 -3.21
CA ARG A 114 3.41 -15.32 -2.75
C ARG A 114 3.40 -14.15 -1.79
N ILE A 115 3.88 -14.38 -0.58
CA ILE A 115 3.90 -13.39 0.49
C ILE A 115 5.33 -13.01 0.82
N TYR A 116 5.65 -11.72 0.70
CA TYR A 116 6.88 -11.13 1.19
C TYR A 116 6.59 -10.43 2.52
N LEU A 117 7.40 -10.69 3.55
CA LEU A 117 7.33 -10.01 4.83
C LEU A 117 8.67 -9.35 5.15
N PHE A 118 8.60 -8.22 5.84
CA PHE A 118 9.79 -7.52 6.32
C PHE A 118 9.60 -6.97 7.73
N SER A 119 10.61 -7.16 8.57
CA SER A 119 10.73 -6.52 9.88
C SER A 119 12.13 -5.91 10.03
N GLY A 120 12.22 -4.65 10.42
CA GLY A 120 13.50 -4.03 10.79
C GLY A 120 13.89 -4.41 12.22
N THR A 121 15.15 -4.76 12.49
CA THR A 121 15.57 -5.11 13.86
C THR A 121 15.62 -3.89 14.80
N GLN A 122 15.56 -2.67 14.25
CA GLN A 122 15.45 -1.41 15.00
C GLN A 122 14.04 -0.81 14.93
N ASP A 123 13.06 -1.52 14.38
CA ASP A 123 11.66 -1.09 14.38
C ASP A 123 11.08 -1.21 15.80
N ASN A 124 10.82 -0.05 16.40
CA ASN A 124 10.22 0.08 17.72
C ASN A 124 8.72 0.43 17.68
N THR A 125 8.14 0.54 16.48
CA THR A 125 6.74 0.92 16.24
C THR A 125 5.88 -0.31 15.96
N VAL A 126 6.23 -1.11 14.94
CA VAL A 126 5.63 -2.42 14.70
C VAL A 126 6.73 -3.46 14.89
N ARG A 127 6.77 -4.03 16.09
CA ARG A 127 7.90 -4.86 16.52
C ARG A 127 7.86 -6.22 15.84
N THR A 128 9.04 -6.82 15.68
CA THR A 128 9.23 -8.13 15.04
C THR A 128 8.25 -9.23 15.49
N PRO A 129 7.85 -9.37 16.78
CA PRO A 129 6.84 -10.37 17.17
C PRO A 129 5.48 -10.22 16.45
N VAL A 130 5.10 -9.01 16.06
CA VAL A 130 3.89 -8.75 15.27
C VAL A 130 4.04 -9.26 13.84
N VAL A 131 5.19 -8.97 13.20
CA VAL A 131 5.47 -9.45 11.84
C VAL A 131 5.65 -10.99 11.83
N ASP A 132 6.24 -11.56 12.89
CA ASP A 132 6.32 -13.01 13.11
C ASP A 132 4.92 -13.65 13.20
N ALA A 133 3.96 -12.98 13.86
CA ALA A 133 2.57 -13.41 13.89
C ALA A 133 1.90 -13.35 12.51
N ALA A 134 2.25 -12.35 11.67
CA ALA A 134 1.79 -12.28 10.29
C ALA A 134 2.30 -13.45 9.44
N ALA A 135 3.59 -13.77 9.54
CA ALA A 135 4.18 -14.93 8.86
C ALA A 135 3.49 -16.23 9.30
N SER A 136 3.30 -16.40 10.62
CA SER A 136 2.62 -17.56 11.20
C SER A 136 1.17 -17.68 10.72
N PHE A 137 0.43 -16.56 10.63
CA PHE A 137 -0.92 -16.56 10.09
C PHE A 137 -0.97 -17.08 8.65
N PHE A 138 -0.10 -16.58 7.76
CA PHE A 138 -0.08 -17.03 6.37
C PHE A 138 0.33 -18.50 6.23
N GLN A 139 1.29 -18.98 7.03
CA GLN A 139 1.65 -20.40 7.07
C GLN A 139 0.47 -21.27 7.50
N LEU A 140 -0.22 -20.91 8.59
CA LEU A 140 -1.40 -21.63 9.08
C LEU A 140 -2.57 -21.56 8.10
N ALA A 141 -2.68 -20.48 7.32
CA ALA A 141 -3.65 -20.33 6.24
C ALA A 141 -3.31 -21.13 4.98
N GLY A 142 -2.16 -21.82 4.94
CA GLY A 142 -1.78 -22.75 3.88
C GLY A 142 -0.78 -22.20 2.86
N VAL A 143 -0.19 -21.02 3.07
CA VAL A 143 0.91 -20.52 2.22
C VAL A 143 2.15 -21.40 2.44
N PRO A 144 2.67 -22.10 1.41
CA PRO A 144 3.86 -22.93 1.56
C PRO A 144 5.10 -22.10 1.87
N ALA A 145 6.07 -22.67 2.59
CA ALA A 145 7.33 -22.00 2.91
C ALA A 145 8.06 -21.46 1.66
N ALA A 146 8.01 -22.18 0.54
CA ALA A 146 8.60 -21.73 -0.72
C ALA A 146 7.92 -20.49 -1.34
N GLN A 147 6.72 -20.14 -0.91
CA GLN A 147 5.98 -18.94 -1.33
C GLN A 147 6.01 -17.82 -0.29
N LEU A 148 6.71 -18.04 0.84
CA LEU A 148 6.84 -17.07 1.92
C LEU A 148 8.29 -16.63 2.06
N ALA A 149 8.59 -15.39 1.65
CA ALA A 149 9.88 -14.76 1.86
C ALA A 149 9.78 -13.82 3.07
N TYR A 150 10.68 -13.96 4.04
CA TYR A 150 10.68 -13.11 5.23
C TYR A 150 12.09 -12.63 5.57
N GLN A 151 12.30 -11.32 5.47
CA GLN A 151 13.54 -10.67 5.88
C GLN A 151 13.36 -9.94 7.20
N LYS A 152 14.16 -10.31 8.21
CA LYS A 152 14.08 -9.73 9.56
C LYS A 152 15.41 -9.44 10.26
N GLN A 153 16.49 -9.34 9.49
CA GLN A 153 17.84 -9.18 10.02
C GLN A 153 18.42 -7.79 9.73
N LEU A 154 17.83 -7.04 8.79
CA LEU A 154 18.25 -5.68 8.46
C LEU A 154 18.03 -4.74 9.66
N PRO A 155 19.03 -3.94 10.09
CA PRO A 155 18.90 -2.98 11.18
C PRO A 155 18.15 -1.71 10.76
N ALA A 156 17.02 -1.90 10.12
CA ALA A 156 16.12 -0.83 9.72
C ALA A 156 15.21 -0.41 10.87
N GLY A 157 14.86 0.87 10.91
CA GLY A 157 13.76 1.40 11.70
C GLY A 157 12.39 1.17 11.04
N HIS A 158 11.36 1.87 11.51
CA HIS A 158 10.00 1.76 10.95
C HIS A 158 9.87 2.57 9.66
N ALA A 159 10.20 1.96 8.52
CA ALA A 159 10.23 2.62 7.22
C ALA A 159 10.06 1.66 6.03
N GLN A 160 9.62 2.19 4.90
CA GLN A 160 9.81 1.56 3.59
C GLN A 160 11.29 1.68 3.22
N ILE A 161 11.93 0.58 2.86
CA ILE A 161 13.37 0.58 2.59
C ILE A 161 13.63 0.77 1.11
N THR A 162 14.57 1.65 0.81
CA THR A 162 15.00 1.97 -0.55
C THR A 162 16.53 1.75 -0.66
N PRO A 163 17.07 1.64 -1.88
CA PRO A 163 18.50 1.48 -2.05
C PRO A 163 19.31 2.75 -1.74
N SER A 164 18.70 3.95 -1.84
CA SER A 164 19.46 5.21 -1.79
C SER A 164 18.70 6.47 -1.36
N PHE A 165 17.39 6.41 -1.14
CA PHE A 165 16.55 7.57 -0.79
C PHE A 165 16.00 7.49 0.65
N GLY A 166 15.87 8.65 1.29
CA GLY A 166 15.25 8.80 2.60
C GLY A 166 16.25 8.83 3.75
N ASN A 167 15.77 8.63 4.98
CA ASN A 167 16.57 8.71 6.19
C ASN A 167 17.61 7.58 6.28
N ASN A 168 18.52 7.68 7.25
CA ASN A 168 19.44 6.59 7.57
C ASN A 168 18.69 5.33 7.99
N CYS A 169 19.25 4.16 7.67
CA CYS A 169 18.59 2.85 7.81
C CYS A 169 17.81 2.65 9.12
N GLY A 170 18.42 2.94 10.28
CA GLY A 170 17.82 2.73 11.60
C GLY A 170 16.75 3.74 12.03
N ALA A 171 16.47 4.79 11.24
CA ALA A 171 15.58 5.86 11.64
C ALA A 171 14.10 5.45 11.64
N THR A 172 13.33 5.96 12.62
CA THR A 172 11.86 5.97 12.59
C THR A 172 11.41 7.42 12.55
N ALA A 173 11.36 8.01 11.36
CA ALA A 173 11.06 9.42 11.16
C ALA A 173 10.47 9.68 9.78
N SER A 174 9.70 10.77 9.64
CA SER A 174 9.23 11.28 8.35
C SER A 174 10.39 11.42 7.35
N PRO A 175 10.23 11.08 6.06
CA PRO A 175 8.99 10.62 5.42
C PRO A 175 8.71 9.12 5.60
N TYR A 176 9.40 8.43 6.51
CA TYR A 176 9.35 6.97 6.73
C TYR A 176 9.74 6.17 5.48
N LEU A 177 10.68 6.73 4.71
CA LEU A 177 11.51 6.03 3.76
C LEU A 177 12.94 6.08 4.28
N ASN A 178 13.63 4.95 4.25
CA ASN A 178 15.02 4.87 4.67
C ASN A 178 15.87 4.25 3.56
N HIS A 179 17.11 4.73 3.43
CA HIS A 179 18.12 4.05 2.65
C HIS A 179 18.90 3.08 3.54
N CYS A 180 19.02 1.84 3.10
CA CYS A 180 19.77 0.81 3.81
C CYS A 180 20.75 0.10 2.88
N THR A 181 21.89 -0.32 3.44
CA THR A 181 22.83 -1.23 2.78
C THR A 181 22.71 -2.61 3.41
N TRP A 182 22.65 -3.66 2.59
CA TRP A 182 22.66 -5.06 3.02
C TRP A 182 23.66 -5.83 2.16
N GLN A 183 24.60 -6.55 2.79
CA GLN A 183 25.61 -7.33 2.09
C GLN A 183 26.40 -6.51 1.04
N GLY A 184 26.70 -5.24 1.37
CA GLY A 184 27.48 -4.34 0.52
C GLY A 184 26.71 -3.69 -0.64
N GLN A 185 25.39 -3.88 -0.72
CA GLN A 185 24.54 -3.29 -1.76
C GLN A 185 23.34 -2.55 -1.16
N GLY A 186 22.84 -1.54 -1.86
CA GLY A 186 21.59 -0.87 -1.47
C GLY A 186 20.43 -1.87 -1.43
N TYR A 187 19.67 -1.88 -0.33
CA TYR A 187 18.57 -2.82 -0.12
C TYR A 187 17.33 -2.37 -0.91
N ASP A 188 17.11 -2.98 -2.08
CA ASP A 188 16.00 -2.69 -2.96
C ASP A 188 14.74 -3.49 -2.59
N GLN A 189 14.00 -3.01 -1.57
CA GLN A 189 12.84 -3.72 -1.02
C GLN A 189 11.69 -3.85 -2.04
N ALA A 190 11.39 -2.78 -2.79
CA ALA A 190 10.36 -2.81 -3.82
C ALA A 190 10.67 -3.86 -4.90
N GLY A 191 11.93 -3.91 -5.37
CA GLY A 191 12.37 -4.94 -6.30
C GLY A 191 12.27 -6.35 -5.75
N LEU A 192 12.63 -6.57 -4.48
CA LEU A 192 12.51 -7.87 -3.82
C LEU A 192 11.04 -8.31 -3.69
N ILE A 193 10.13 -7.39 -3.33
CA ILE A 193 8.69 -7.65 -3.27
C ILE A 193 8.17 -8.06 -4.64
N LEU A 194 8.43 -7.25 -5.68
CA LEU A 194 7.90 -7.50 -7.03
C LEU A 194 8.46 -8.79 -7.63
N LYS A 195 9.76 -9.06 -7.46
CA LYS A 195 10.38 -10.32 -7.91
C LYS A 195 9.83 -11.52 -7.17
N HIS A 196 9.62 -11.42 -5.85
CA HIS A 196 9.02 -12.51 -5.08
C HIS A 196 7.62 -12.83 -5.62
N ILE A 197 6.80 -11.82 -5.87
CA ILE A 197 5.40 -11.99 -6.30
C ILE A 197 5.32 -12.51 -7.74
N TYR A 198 6.04 -11.88 -8.67
CA TYR A 198 5.88 -12.13 -10.10
C TYR A 198 6.92 -13.09 -10.70
N GLY A 199 7.97 -13.44 -9.95
CA GLY A 199 9.09 -14.25 -10.43
C GLY A 199 10.17 -13.40 -11.10
N ALA A 200 10.79 -13.94 -12.15
CA ALA A 200 11.84 -13.22 -12.87
C ALA A 200 11.29 -11.94 -13.51
N LEU A 201 11.97 -10.81 -13.28
CA LEU A 201 11.66 -9.50 -13.83
C LEU A 201 12.82 -9.00 -14.68
N GLN A 202 12.50 -8.18 -15.69
CA GLN A 202 13.49 -7.38 -16.41
C GLN A 202 14.20 -6.43 -15.43
N PRO A 203 15.50 -6.18 -15.62
CA PRO A 203 16.22 -5.17 -14.83
C PRO A 203 15.52 -3.80 -14.93
N LYS A 204 15.55 -3.02 -13.84
CA LYS A 204 15.02 -1.66 -13.86
C LYS A 204 15.89 -0.74 -14.74
N PRO A 205 15.30 0.22 -15.49
CA PRO A 205 16.05 1.16 -16.30
C PRO A 205 16.70 2.24 -15.43
N GLN A 206 17.69 2.95 -16.00
CA GLN A 206 18.29 4.12 -15.35
C GLN A 206 17.36 5.34 -15.34
N THR A 207 16.46 5.42 -16.32
CA THR A 207 15.46 6.49 -16.44
C THR A 207 14.16 5.87 -16.86
N THR A 208 13.11 6.14 -16.09
CA THR A 208 11.75 5.69 -16.37
C THR A 208 11.20 6.33 -17.64
N SER A 209 10.56 5.53 -18.48
CA SER A 209 9.88 5.95 -19.71
C SER A 209 8.38 6.23 -19.51
N GLY A 210 7.80 5.74 -18.42
CA GLY A 210 6.41 5.94 -18.04
C GLY A 210 6.11 7.33 -17.50
N LYS A 211 4.86 7.50 -17.03
CA LYS A 211 4.37 8.74 -16.44
C LYS A 211 3.79 8.48 -15.06
N LEU A 212 4.12 9.35 -14.14
CA LEU A 212 3.41 9.48 -12.88
C LEU A 212 2.27 10.49 -13.08
N LEU A 213 1.05 10.08 -12.79
CA LEU A 213 -0.17 10.87 -12.95
C LEU A 213 -0.86 11.01 -11.59
N SER A 214 -1.52 12.14 -11.35
CA SER A 214 -2.57 12.22 -10.34
C SER A 214 -3.94 11.90 -10.96
N PHE A 215 -4.90 11.49 -10.13
CA PHE A 215 -6.26 11.22 -10.56
C PHE A 215 -7.28 11.56 -9.46
N ASP A 216 -8.52 11.86 -9.86
CA ASP A 216 -9.64 12.05 -8.95
C ASP A 216 -10.07 10.71 -8.32
N GLN A 217 -9.77 10.57 -7.03
CA GLN A 217 -10.10 9.42 -6.20
C GLN A 217 -11.51 9.55 -5.57
N THR A 218 -12.15 10.72 -5.64
CA THR A 218 -13.47 11.00 -5.07
C THR A 218 -14.55 9.98 -5.48
N PRO A 219 -14.63 9.51 -6.74
CA PRO A 219 -15.61 8.49 -7.14
C PRO A 219 -15.48 7.16 -6.38
N TYR A 220 -14.32 6.88 -5.79
CA TYR A 220 -14.04 5.68 -4.99
C TYR A 220 -14.10 5.94 -3.48
N ALA A 221 -14.04 7.21 -3.06
CA ALA A 221 -13.95 7.64 -1.68
C ALA A 221 -15.34 7.80 -1.03
N ALA A 222 -15.99 6.68 -0.71
CA ALA A 222 -17.26 6.71 0.03
C ALA A 222 -17.15 7.54 1.32
N ALA A 223 -18.23 8.23 1.70
CA ALA A 223 -18.27 9.03 2.92
C ALA A 223 -17.83 8.20 4.15
N GLY A 224 -16.97 8.78 4.99
CA GLY A 224 -16.40 8.10 6.16
C GLY A 224 -15.24 7.15 5.87
N SER A 225 -14.84 6.96 4.61
CA SER A 225 -13.69 6.10 4.25
C SER A 225 -12.33 6.67 4.66
N SER A 226 -12.25 7.98 4.93
CA SER A 226 -10.97 8.69 5.17
C SER A 226 -10.01 8.55 3.98
N LEU A 227 -10.54 8.46 2.75
CA LEU A 227 -9.76 8.54 1.51
C LEU A 227 -9.65 9.99 1.04
N ALA A 228 -8.49 10.37 0.51
CA ALA A 228 -8.28 11.70 -0.07
C ALA A 228 -9.05 11.86 -1.40
N ALA A 229 -9.21 13.10 -1.85
CA ALA A 229 -9.82 13.40 -3.15
C ALA A 229 -8.89 13.10 -4.33
N GLU A 230 -7.57 13.14 -4.13
CA GLU A 230 -6.57 12.87 -5.17
C GLU A 230 -5.79 11.59 -4.83
N GLY A 231 -5.57 10.74 -5.84
CA GLY A 231 -4.67 9.59 -5.80
C GLY A 231 -3.59 9.70 -6.88
N TYR A 232 -2.61 8.79 -6.87
CA TYR A 232 -1.53 8.79 -7.87
C TYR A 232 -1.36 7.42 -8.52
N VAL A 233 -0.85 7.41 -9.75
CA VAL A 233 -0.56 6.19 -10.49
C VAL A 233 0.67 6.37 -11.37
N TYR A 234 1.57 5.40 -11.34
CA TYR A 234 2.66 5.28 -12.29
C TYR A 234 2.26 4.33 -13.42
N VAL A 235 2.33 4.81 -14.66
CA VAL A 235 1.95 4.06 -15.86
C VAL A 235 3.17 3.92 -16.79
N PRO A 236 3.70 2.71 -17.00
CA PRO A 236 4.75 2.46 -17.97
C PRO A 236 4.37 2.85 -19.40
N ARG A 237 5.35 3.28 -20.21
CA ARG A 237 5.11 3.63 -21.63
C ARG A 237 4.47 2.49 -22.42
N ALA A 238 4.83 1.25 -22.12
CA ALA A 238 4.26 0.06 -22.78
C ALA A 238 2.74 -0.06 -22.57
N CYS A 239 2.22 0.36 -21.41
CA CYS A 239 0.78 0.33 -21.13
C CYS A 239 0.03 1.41 -21.93
N PHE A 240 0.62 2.60 -22.09
CA PHE A 240 0.08 3.62 -23.00
C PHE A 240 0.08 3.16 -24.47
N ALA A 241 1.03 2.31 -24.85
CA ALA A 241 1.09 1.71 -26.18
C ALA A 241 0.13 0.53 -26.39
N GLY A 242 -0.77 0.25 -25.44
CA GLY A 242 -1.81 -0.79 -25.55
C GLY A 242 -1.34 -2.20 -25.20
N GLN A 243 -0.14 -2.38 -24.65
CA GLN A 243 0.27 -3.69 -24.17
C GLN A 243 -0.50 -4.10 -22.91
N ALA A 244 -0.73 -5.40 -22.75
CA ALA A 244 -1.34 -5.94 -21.55
C ALA A 244 -0.44 -5.70 -20.32
N CYS A 245 -1.01 -5.03 -19.31
CA CYS A 245 -0.32 -4.67 -18.08
C CYS A 245 -0.98 -5.31 -16.84
N LYS A 246 -0.20 -5.39 -15.77
CA LYS A 246 -0.64 -5.82 -14.43
C LYS A 246 -0.77 -4.60 -13.52
N VAL A 247 -1.39 -4.75 -12.36
CA VAL A 247 -1.45 -3.70 -11.34
C VAL A 247 -0.73 -4.14 -10.06
N HIS A 248 0.12 -3.28 -9.53
CA HIS A 248 0.61 -3.38 -8.16
C HIS A 248 0.08 -2.20 -7.35
N ILE A 249 -0.60 -2.46 -6.24
CA ILE A 249 -1.12 -1.43 -5.34
C ILE A 249 -0.08 -1.21 -4.25
N ALA A 250 0.55 -0.04 -4.21
CA ALA A 250 1.54 0.31 -3.19
C ALA A 250 0.90 1.26 -2.15
N LEU A 251 0.73 0.76 -0.93
CA LEU A 251 0.02 1.44 0.15
C LEU A 251 1.00 2.09 1.13
N HIS A 252 0.94 3.41 1.22
CA HIS A 252 1.72 4.19 2.19
C HIS A 252 1.29 3.87 3.63
N GLY A 253 2.15 4.15 4.61
CA GLY A 253 1.85 4.03 6.04
C GLY A 253 1.12 5.24 6.63
N CYS A 254 0.88 5.22 7.94
CA CYS A 254 0.36 6.39 8.65
C CYS A 254 1.31 7.60 8.46
N GLN A 255 0.75 8.81 8.39
CA GLN A 255 1.51 10.04 8.14
C GLN A 255 2.35 10.05 6.84
N GLN A 256 2.07 9.17 5.88
CA GLN A 256 2.76 9.13 4.57
C GLN A 256 1.84 9.41 3.38
N TYR A 257 0.60 9.87 3.62
CA TYR A 257 -0.24 10.37 2.55
C TYR A 257 0.37 11.65 1.94
N ALA A 258 0.07 11.94 0.68
CA ALA A 258 0.71 13.01 -0.08
C ALA A 258 0.58 14.40 0.58
N GLY A 259 -0.56 14.68 1.21
CA GLY A 259 -0.75 15.91 1.99
C GLY A 259 0.16 16.05 3.23
N LYS A 260 0.92 15.01 3.59
CA LYS A 260 1.89 15.01 4.71
C LYS A 260 3.34 14.95 4.26
N VAL A 261 3.66 14.19 3.22
CA VAL A 261 5.05 13.92 2.78
C VAL A 261 5.32 14.28 1.31
N GLY A 262 4.37 14.95 0.64
CA GLY A 262 4.49 15.28 -0.78
C GLY A 262 4.56 14.00 -1.63
N ASP A 263 5.55 13.93 -2.51
CA ASP A 263 5.78 12.81 -3.43
C ASP A 263 6.65 11.69 -2.87
N ALA A 264 7.16 11.83 -1.64
CA ALA A 264 8.17 10.93 -1.07
C ALA A 264 7.84 9.44 -1.24
N PHE A 265 6.58 9.03 -0.99
CA PHE A 265 6.20 7.64 -1.13
C PHE A 265 6.01 7.22 -2.61
N TYR A 266 5.16 7.92 -3.36
CA TYR A 266 4.79 7.48 -4.71
C TYR A 266 5.90 7.68 -5.76
N ALA A 267 6.83 8.60 -5.51
CA ALA A 267 7.97 8.84 -6.40
C ALA A 267 9.22 8.06 -5.99
N HIS A 268 9.43 7.80 -4.69
CA HIS A 268 10.72 7.32 -4.18
C HIS A 268 10.69 6.02 -3.36
N ALA A 269 9.53 5.34 -3.23
CA ALA A 269 9.48 4.01 -2.61
C ALA A 269 10.16 2.91 -3.45
N GLY A 270 10.59 3.21 -4.68
CA GLY A 270 11.40 2.33 -5.55
C GLY A 270 10.62 1.37 -6.45
N TYR A 271 9.30 1.50 -6.52
CA TYR A 271 8.47 0.62 -7.36
C TYR A 271 8.47 1.02 -8.84
N ASN A 272 8.55 2.32 -9.15
CA ASN A 272 8.32 2.86 -10.50
C ASN A 272 9.34 2.34 -11.52
N GLU A 273 10.62 2.27 -11.13
CA GLU A 273 11.69 1.80 -11.99
C GLU A 273 11.56 0.30 -12.29
N TRP A 274 11.18 -0.51 -11.30
CA TRP A 274 10.88 -1.93 -11.54
C TRP A 274 9.64 -2.11 -12.41
N ALA A 275 8.64 -1.25 -12.24
CA ALA A 275 7.39 -1.30 -12.97
C ALA A 275 7.55 -1.01 -14.47
N ASP A 276 8.46 -0.09 -14.83
CA ASP A 276 8.58 0.46 -16.18
C ASP A 276 8.84 -0.60 -17.26
N ASP A 277 9.88 -1.41 -17.08
CA ASP A 277 10.25 -2.44 -18.05
C ASP A 277 9.51 -3.78 -17.84
N ASN A 278 8.61 -3.84 -16.85
CA ASN A 278 7.89 -5.06 -16.48
C ASN A 278 6.38 -4.99 -16.71
N ARG A 279 5.86 -3.91 -17.32
CA ARG A 279 4.44 -3.73 -17.64
C ARG A 279 3.55 -3.83 -16.39
N ILE A 280 4.01 -3.21 -15.31
CA ILE A 280 3.27 -3.12 -14.05
C ILE A 280 2.85 -1.68 -13.88
N ILE A 281 1.55 -1.42 -13.83
CA ILE A 281 1.01 -0.13 -13.39
C ILE A 281 1.09 -0.11 -11.86
N VAL A 282 1.66 0.94 -11.28
CA VAL A 282 1.72 1.09 -9.82
C VAL A 282 0.67 2.08 -9.36
N LEU A 283 -0.35 1.59 -8.68
CA LEU A 283 -1.39 2.42 -8.08
C LEU A 283 -0.96 2.84 -6.68
N TYR A 284 -1.05 4.14 -6.38
CA TYR A 284 -0.75 4.76 -5.09
C TYR A 284 -1.97 5.49 -4.52
N PRO A 285 -2.97 4.75 -4.00
CA PRO A 285 -4.15 5.32 -3.36
C PRO A 285 -3.74 6.16 -2.15
N GLN A 286 -4.53 7.18 -1.84
CA GLN A 286 -4.21 8.10 -0.75
C GLN A 286 -5.31 8.11 0.31
N THR A 287 -4.93 7.94 1.57
CA THR A 287 -5.83 8.28 2.68
C THR A 287 -5.73 9.77 3.03
N THR A 288 -6.66 10.25 3.83
CA THR A 288 -6.61 11.57 4.48
C THR A 288 -6.97 11.44 5.95
N THR A 289 -6.83 12.52 6.72
CA THR A 289 -7.14 12.54 8.14
C THR A 289 -8.65 12.69 8.39
N SER A 290 -9.09 12.19 9.54
CA SER A 290 -10.43 12.41 10.09
C SER A 290 -10.37 12.36 11.62
N ALA A 291 -11.46 12.70 12.31
CA ALA A 291 -11.50 12.63 13.77
C ALA A 291 -11.19 11.22 14.32
N ALA A 292 -11.66 10.18 13.64
CA ALA A 292 -11.40 8.79 13.99
C ALA A 292 -10.04 8.26 13.49
N ASN A 293 -9.39 8.98 12.56
CA ASN A 293 -8.10 8.63 11.96
C ASN A 293 -7.22 9.88 11.81
N PRO A 294 -6.73 10.47 12.91
CA PRO A 294 -5.99 11.73 12.87
C PRO A 294 -4.60 11.58 12.22
N GLN A 295 -4.11 10.33 12.06
CA GLN A 295 -2.80 10.03 11.48
C GLN A 295 -2.87 9.73 9.98
N GLY A 296 -4.06 9.71 9.37
CA GLY A 296 -4.21 9.33 7.96
C GLY A 296 -3.65 7.93 7.69
N CYS A 297 -4.01 6.97 8.52
CA CYS A 297 -3.70 5.55 8.35
C CYS A 297 -4.72 4.89 7.40
N TRP A 298 -4.38 3.73 6.85
CA TRP A 298 -5.38 2.80 6.33
C TRP A 298 -6.22 2.20 7.46
N ASP A 299 -7.42 1.73 7.17
CA ASP A 299 -8.30 1.11 8.16
C ASP A 299 -7.92 -0.36 8.42
N TRP A 300 -7.22 -0.55 9.53
CA TRP A 300 -6.86 -1.87 10.05
C TRP A 300 -7.40 -2.14 11.46
N PHE A 301 -8.19 -1.19 11.99
CA PHE A 301 -8.74 -1.25 13.35
C PHE A 301 -10.24 -0.93 13.41
N GLY A 302 -10.93 -0.87 12.27
CA GLY A 302 -12.39 -0.81 12.18
C GLY A 302 -13.00 0.58 12.24
N TYR A 303 -12.25 1.65 12.00
CA TYR A 303 -12.81 3.01 12.09
C TYR A 303 -13.80 3.34 10.96
N THR A 304 -13.79 2.58 9.85
CA THR A 304 -14.79 2.65 8.77
C THR A 304 -15.96 1.69 8.97
N GLY A 305 -16.01 0.99 10.11
CA GLY A 305 -17.07 0.04 10.47
C GLY A 305 -16.61 -1.42 10.49
N PRO A 306 -17.51 -2.35 10.85
CA PRO A 306 -17.17 -3.75 11.11
C PRO A 306 -16.64 -4.49 9.87
N ALA A 307 -16.95 -4.01 8.67
CA ALA A 307 -16.55 -4.63 7.42
C ALA A 307 -15.13 -4.28 6.96
N TYR A 308 -14.34 -3.53 7.75
CA TYR A 308 -13.03 -3.00 7.35
C TYR A 308 -12.06 -4.06 6.80
N ALA A 309 -12.16 -5.31 7.29
CA ALA A 309 -11.32 -6.43 6.89
C ALA A 309 -11.96 -7.34 5.81
N TRP A 310 -13.13 -6.99 5.28
CA TRP A 310 -13.89 -7.78 4.31
C TRP A 310 -13.86 -7.14 2.92
N LYS A 311 -14.30 -7.88 1.90
CA LYS A 311 -14.46 -7.33 0.53
C LYS A 311 -15.37 -6.10 0.49
N THR A 312 -16.31 -6.01 1.41
CA THR A 312 -17.28 -4.90 1.53
C THR A 312 -16.81 -3.77 2.46
N GLY A 313 -15.56 -3.78 2.92
CA GLY A 313 -14.99 -2.62 3.63
C GLY A 313 -14.94 -1.40 2.71
N LEU A 314 -15.13 -0.19 3.26
CA LEU A 314 -15.16 1.03 2.44
C LEU A 314 -13.87 1.21 1.63
N GLN A 315 -12.72 1.12 2.31
CA GLN A 315 -11.41 1.22 1.67
C GLN A 315 -11.11 -0.01 0.80
N MET A 316 -11.51 -1.22 1.23
CA MET A 316 -11.29 -2.46 0.49
C MET A 316 -11.96 -2.43 -0.90
N ARG A 317 -13.22 -1.98 -0.97
CA ARG A 317 -13.92 -1.79 -2.25
C ARG A 317 -13.27 -0.72 -3.11
N ALA A 318 -12.85 0.40 -2.52
CA ALA A 318 -12.21 1.49 -3.25
C ALA A 318 -10.91 1.00 -3.91
N LEU A 319 -10.04 0.32 -3.16
CA LEU A 319 -8.81 -0.27 -3.66
C LEU A 319 -9.06 -1.23 -4.83
N LYS A 320 -10.04 -2.14 -4.67
CA LYS A 320 -10.38 -3.12 -5.71
C LYS A 320 -10.92 -2.44 -6.97
N ALA A 321 -11.83 -1.47 -6.81
CA ALA A 321 -12.44 -0.76 -7.93
C ALA A 321 -11.40 0.06 -8.71
N MET A 322 -10.47 0.73 -8.02
CA MET A 322 -9.37 1.45 -8.69
C MET A 322 -8.43 0.51 -9.43
N ALA A 323 -8.04 -0.61 -8.81
CA ALA A 323 -7.17 -1.59 -9.46
C ALA A 323 -7.83 -2.23 -10.69
N ASP A 324 -9.13 -2.59 -10.58
CA ASP A 324 -9.88 -3.15 -11.71
C ASP A 324 -10.07 -2.13 -12.84
N ARG A 325 -10.31 -0.86 -12.51
CA ARG A 325 -10.45 0.21 -13.50
C ARG A 325 -9.20 0.32 -14.37
N LEU A 326 -8.02 0.28 -13.76
CA LEU A 326 -6.74 0.42 -14.47
C LEU A 326 -6.50 -0.63 -15.55
N VAL A 327 -7.14 -1.80 -15.45
CA VAL A 327 -7.00 -2.91 -16.41
C VAL A 327 -8.35 -3.32 -17.02
N SER A 328 -9.26 -2.36 -17.18
CA SER A 328 -10.60 -2.57 -17.72
C SER A 328 -10.75 -2.28 -19.21
N ALA A 329 -9.71 -1.75 -19.87
CA ALA A 329 -9.78 -1.51 -21.31
C ALA A 329 -9.62 -2.84 -22.09
N PRO A 330 -10.28 -2.98 -23.25
CA PRO A 330 -10.14 -4.16 -24.11
C PRO A 330 -8.71 -4.40 -24.60
#